data_AF-A0A0M8RI07-F1
#
_entry.id   AF-A0A0M8RI07-F1
#
_cell.length_a   1.000
_cell.length_b   1.000
_cell.length_c   1.000
_cell.angle_alpha   90.00
_cell.angle_beta   90.00
_cell.angle_gamma   90.00
#
_symmetry.space_group_name_H-M   'P 1'
#
loop_
_entity.id
_entity.type
_entity.pdbx_description
1 polymer ?
#
loop_
_entity_poly.entity_id
_entity_poly.type
_entity_poly.pdbx_seq_one_letter_code
_entity_poly.pdbx_strand_id
1 'polypeptide(L)'
;PSGSGKSTLMHCMAGLDAISGGSALIGDTELNGLKDKHLTRLRRDKIGFIFQAFNLLPTLTALENITLPMDIAGRRPDRQWLDRVVETVGLS
;
A
#
# COMPACT_ATOMS: atom_id res chain seq x y z
N PRO A 1 6.10 -8.48 22.42
CA PRO A 1 5.37 -9.76 22.25
C PRO A 1 5.00 -10.03 20.77
N SER A 2 5.47 -11.17 20.24
CA SER A 2 4.90 -11.74 19.01
C SER A 2 3.47 -12.24 19.30
N GLY A 3 2.53 -12.05 18.38
CA GLY A 3 1.14 -12.52 18.55
C GLY A 3 0.15 -11.58 19.23
N SER A 4 0.53 -10.35 19.62
CA SER A 4 -0.41 -9.40 20.24
C SER A 4 -1.39 -8.71 19.27
N GLY A 5 -1.54 -9.21 18.04
CA GLY A 5 -2.47 -8.67 17.04
C GLY A 5 -2.04 -7.41 16.28
N LYS A 6 -0.81 -6.90 16.47
CA LYS A 6 -0.34 -5.66 15.80
C LYS A 6 -0.44 -5.70 14.28
N SER A 7 0.03 -6.79 13.66
CA SER A 7 -0.03 -6.96 12.21
C SER A 7 -1.47 -7.06 11.72
N THR A 8 -2.31 -7.81 12.44
CA THR A 8 -3.75 -7.91 12.16
C THR A 8 -4.41 -6.53 12.23
N LEU A 9 -4.13 -5.74 13.27
CA LEU A 9 -4.64 -4.38 13.41
C LEU A 9 -4.21 -3.51 12.22
N MET A 10 -2.93 -3.53 11.85
CA MET A 10 -2.42 -2.78 10.69
C MET A 10 -3.08 -3.19 9.38
N HIS A 11 -3.28 -4.49 9.15
CA HIS A 11 -3.96 -4.99 7.97
C HIS A 11 -5.42 -4.54 7.90
N CYS A 12 -6.15 -4.63 9.02
CA CYS A 12 -7.53 -4.17 9.12
C CYS A 12 -7.65 -2.65 8.90
N MET A 13 -6.80 -1.85 9.56
CA MET A 13 -6.80 -0.38 9.41
C MET A 13 -6.51 0.06 7.98
N ALA A 14 -5.76 -0.74 7.24
CA ALA A 14 -5.37 -0.44 5.88
C ALA A 14 -6.24 -1.14 4.82
N GLY A 15 -7.36 -1.75 5.25
CA GLY A 15 -8.32 -2.41 4.36
C GLY A 15 -7.76 -3.61 3.59
N LEU A 16 -6.73 -4.28 4.12
CA LEU A 16 -6.21 -5.55 3.59
C LEU A 16 -7.01 -6.75 4.10
N ASP A 17 -7.41 -6.71 5.36
CA ASP A 17 -8.25 -7.72 6.01
C ASP A 17 -9.60 -7.11 6.42
N ALA A 18 -10.64 -7.94 6.49
CA ALA A 18 -11.95 -7.51 6.95
C ALA A 18 -11.99 -7.39 8.47
N ILE A 19 -12.62 -6.33 8.97
CA ILE A 19 -12.97 -6.22 10.38
C ILE A 19 -14.19 -7.10 10.68
N SER A 20 -14.16 -7.83 11.78
CA SER A 20 -15.29 -8.68 12.21
C SER A 20 -16.44 -7.89 12.83
N GLY A 21 -16.20 -6.64 13.24
CA GLY A 21 -17.20 -5.73 13.79
C GLY A 21 -16.61 -4.34 14.09
N GLY A 22 -17.49 -3.38 14.36
CA GLY A 22 -17.12 -1.97 14.58
C GLY A 22 -17.05 -1.15 13.29
N SER A 23 -16.37 -0.01 13.36
CA SER A 23 -16.12 0.90 12.25
C SER A 23 -14.65 1.24 12.13
N ALA A 24 -14.21 1.50 10.90
CA ALA A 24 -12.85 1.91 10.60
C ALA A 24 -12.86 2.84 9.39
N LEU A 25 -12.12 3.94 9.45
CA LEU A 25 -12.11 4.95 8.39
C LEU A 25 -10.68 5.25 7.92
N ILE A 26 -10.54 5.51 6.63
CA ILE A 26 -9.32 6.08 6.04
C ILE A 26 -9.69 7.46 5.47
N GLY A 27 -9.22 8.52 6.15
CA GLY A 27 -9.80 9.85 5.95
C GLY A 27 -11.30 9.80 6.24
N ASP A 28 -12.10 10.25 5.28
CA ASP A 28 -13.58 10.26 5.39
C ASP A 28 -14.23 8.98 4.85
N THR A 29 -13.44 7.96 4.48
CA THR A 29 -13.95 6.73 3.85
C THR A 29 -14.13 5.61 4.87
N GLU A 30 -15.37 5.24 5.17
CA GLU A 30 -15.71 4.06 5.97
C GLU A 30 -15.33 2.77 5.24
N LEU A 31 -14.58 1.89 5.91
CA LEU A 31 -14.10 0.63 5.37
C LEU A 31 -15.17 -0.46 5.43
N ASN A 32 -16.02 -0.42 6.46
CA ASN A 32 -17.04 -1.44 6.66
C ASN A 32 -18.08 -1.39 5.53
N GLY A 33 -18.39 -2.54 4.95
CA GLY A 33 -19.36 -2.66 3.85
C GLY A 33 -18.90 -2.11 2.49
N LEU A 34 -17.65 -1.65 2.35
CA LEU A 34 -17.12 -1.30 1.03
C LEU A 34 -16.98 -2.54 0.16
N LYS A 35 -17.47 -2.45 -1.07
CA LYS A 35 -17.27 -3.49 -2.09
C LYS A 35 -15.79 -3.58 -2.46
N ASP A 36 -15.35 -4.79 -2.82
CA ASP A 36 -13.97 -5.12 -3.21
C ASP A 36 -13.35 -4.15 -4.24
N LYS A 37 -14.14 -3.70 -5.21
CA LYS A 37 -13.71 -2.73 -6.23
C LYS A 37 -13.33 -1.38 -5.62
N HIS A 38 -14.09 -0.91 -4.62
CA HIS A 38 -13.81 0.35 -3.93
C HIS A 38 -12.65 0.20 -2.95
N LEU A 39 -12.54 -0.92 -2.24
CA LEU A 39 -11.36 -1.23 -1.41
C LEU A 39 -10.08 -1.26 -2.25
N THR A 40 -10.14 -1.89 -3.42
CA THR A 40 -9.01 -1.93 -4.37
C THR A 40 -8.59 -0.54 -4.82
N ARG A 41 -9.55 0.34 -5.12
CA ARG A 41 -9.25 1.72 -5.47
C ARG A 41 -8.65 2.50 -4.30
N LEU A 42 -9.22 2.35 -3.10
CA LEU A 42 -8.74 3.02 -1.89
C LEU A 42 -7.29 2.62 -1.58
N ARG A 43 -6.98 1.32 -1.59
CA ARG A 43 -5.63 0.79 -1.41
C ARG A 43 -4.65 1.40 -2.41
N ARG A 44 -5.02 1.40 -3.70
CA ARG A 44 -4.18 1.94 -4.78
C ARG A 44 -3.93 3.44 -4.65
N ASP A 45 -4.91 4.22 -4.21
CA ASP A 45 -4.85 5.68 -4.28
C ASP A 45 -4.46 6.34 -2.94
N LYS A 46 -4.58 5.65 -1.80
CA LYS A 46 -4.43 6.24 -0.45
C LYS A 46 -3.48 5.50 0.49
N ILE A 47 -3.03 4.30 0.15
CA ILE A 47 -2.33 3.42 1.10
C ILE A 47 -1.04 2.90 0.49
N GLY A 48 0.06 3.02 1.23
CA GLY A 48 1.33 2.36 0.96
C GLY A 48 1.69 1.42 2.11
N PHE A 49 2.30 0.27 1.81
CA PHE A 49 2.71 -0.72 2.80
C PHE A 49 4.22 -0.91 2.80
N ILE A 50 4.79 -0.98 4.00
CA ILE A 50 6.17 -1.42 4.22
C ILE A 50 6.08 -2.70 5.03
N PHE A 51 6.61 -3.79 4.48
CA PHE A 51 6.57 -5.11 5.07
C PHE A 51 7.90 -5.43 5.76
N GLN A 52 7.86 -6.28 6.78
CA GLN A 52 9.06 -6.75 7.48
C GLN A 52 9.93 -7.65 6.59
N ALA A 53 9.29 -8.42 5.71
CA ALA A 53 9.95 -9.15 4.63
C ALA A 53 9.88 -8.32 3.34
N PHE A 54 10.95 -8.32 2.55
CA PHE A 54 11.00 -7.59 1.29
C PHE A 54 10.09 -8.28 0.25
N ASN A 55 8.88 -7.76 0.07
CA ASN A 55 7.92 -8.20 -0.96
C ASN A 55 8.29 -7.64 -2.35
N LEU A 56 9.57 -7.70 -2.71
CA LEU A 56 10.06 -7.27 -4.02
C LEU A 56 9.94 -8.41 -5.03
N LEU A 57 9.61 -8.06 -6.27
CA LEU A 57 9.65 -9.02 -7.37
C LEU A 57 11.11 -9.17 -7.82
N PRO A 58 11.72 -10.38 -7.68
CA PRO A 58 13.15 -10.57 -7.89
C PRO A 58 13.56 -10.47 -9.37
N THR A 59 12.60 -10.57 -10.29
CA THR A 59 12.83 -10.42 -11.73
C THR A 59 12.81 -8.97 -12.20
N LEU A 60 12.49 -8.03 -11.30
CA LEU A 60 12.40 -6.60 -11.59
C LEU A 60 13.56 -5.86 -10.91
N THR A 61 14.05 -4.82 -11.58
CA THR A 61 14.98 -3.85 -11.00
C THR A 61 14.33 -3.09 -9.83
N ALA A 62 15.14 -2.38 -9.05
CA ALA A 62 14.62 -1.52 -7.98
C ALA A 62 13.66 -0.46 -8.53
N LEU A 63 14.02 0.18 -9.66
CA LEU A 63 13.18 1.18 -10.32
C LEU A 63 11.84 0.58 -10.77
N GLU A 64 11.86 -0.59 -11.41
CA GLU A 64 10.65 -1.28 -11.85
C GLU A 64 9.77 -1.70 -10.66
N ASN A 65 10.36 -2.15 -9.55
CA ASN A 65 9.59 -2.42 -8.32
C ASN A 65 8.93 -1.14 -7.76
N ILE A 66 9.62 0.01 -7.84
CA ILE A 66 9.07 1.30 -7.39
C ILE A 66 7.92 1.75 -8.31
N THR A 67 8.04 1.58 -9.63
CA THR A 67 7.02 2.07 -10.58
C THR A 67 5.87 1.10 -10.83
N LEU A 68 6.03 -0.20 -10.52
CA LEU A 68 5.06 -1.25 -10.79
C LEU A 68 3.60 -0.90 -10.38
N PRO A 69 3.32 -0.31 -9.20
CA PRO A 69 1.94 0.04 -8.84
C PRO A 69 1.33 1.09 -9.79
N MET A 70 2.14 2.01 -10.33
CA MET A 70 1.70 3.02 -11.30
C MET A 70 1.46 2.39 -12.68
N ASP A 71 2.31 1.45 -13.09
CA ASP A 71 2.15 0.72 -14.35
C ASP A 71 0.85 -0.10 -14.36
N ILE A 72 0.55 -0.81 -13.27
CA ILE A 72 -0.73 -1.54 -13.08
C ILE A 72 -1.92 -0.57 -13.08
N ALA A 73 -1.74 0.65 -12.56
CA ALA A 73 -2.76 1.69 -12.57
C ALA A 73 -2.91 2.39 -13.93
N GLY A 74 -2.05 2.10 -14.92
CA GLY A 74 -2.00 2.78 -16.21
C GLY A 74 -1.59 4.26 -16.09
N ARG A 75 -0.80 4.61 -15.07
CA ARG A 75 -0.34 5.98 -14.79
C ARG A 75 1.16 6.08 -15.06
N ARG A 76 1.60 7.23 -15.56
CA ARG A 76 3.03 7.54 -15.67
C ARG A 76 3.53 8.18 -14.38
N PRO A 77 4.72 7.79 -13.89
CA PRO A 77 5.32 8.46 -12.74
C PRO A 77 5.64 9.92 -13.06
N ASP A 78 5.43 10.80 -12.09
CA ASP A 78 6.09 12.10 -12.09
C ASP A 78 7.58 11.86 -11.84
N ARG A 79 8.41 12.20 -12.83
CA ARG A 79 9.84 11.96 -12.80
C ARG A 79 10.53 12.72 -11.65
N GLN A 80 10.15 13.97 -11.41
CA GLN A 80 10.77 14.76 -10.35
C GLN A 80 10.39 14.23 -8.95
N TRP A 81 9.20 13.66 -8.82
CA TRP A 81 8.81 12.99 -7.58
C TRP A 81 9.54 11.66 -7.40
N LEU A 82 9.62 10.85 -8.47
CA LEU A 82 10.30 9.56 -8.45
C LEU A 82 11.78 9.71 -8.08
N ASP A 83 12.48 10.65 -8.72
CA ASP A 83 13.89 10.94 -8.43
C ASP A 83 14.10 11.32 -6.96
N ARG A 84 13.21 12.15 -6.40
CA ARG A 84 13.23 12.50 -4.96
C ARG A 84 13.03 11.29 -4.05
N VAL A 85 12.12 10.37 -4.41
CA VAL A 85 11.89 9.16 -3.61
C VAL A 85 13.14 8.28 -3.62
N VAL A 86 13.73 8.04 -4.80
CA VAL A 86 14.95 7.23 -4.97
C VAL A 86 16.12 7.80 -4.17
N GLU A 87 16.32 9.11 -4.22
CA GLU A 87 17.34 9.81 -3.42
C GLU A 87 17.08 9.67 -1.91
N THR A 88 15.83 9.89 -1.47
CA THR A 88 15.46 9.84 -0.04
C THR A 88 15.74 8.46 0.59
N VAL A 89 15.61 7.38 -0.19
CA VAL A 89 15.89 6.02 0.26
C VAL A 89 17.33 5.56 -0.01
N GLY A 90 18.19 6.44 -0.53
CA GLY A 90 19.62 6.16 -0.75
C GLY A 90 19.91 5.18 -1.90
N LEU A 91 19.08 5.20 -2.95
CA LEU A 91 19.20 4.31 -4.11
C LEU A 91 19.68 5.03 -5.39
N SER A 92 20.13 6.29 -5.26
CA SER A 92 20.69 7.13 -6.33
C SER A 92 22.15 6.84 -6.61
#